data_AF-A0A7V7XLG4-F1
#
_entry.id   AF-A0A7V7XLG4-F1
#
_cell.length_a   1.000
_cell.length_b   1.000
_cell.length_c   1.000
_cell.angle_alpha   90.00
_cell.angle_beta   90.00
_cell.angle_gamma   90.00
#
_symmetry.space_group_name_H-M   'P 1'
#
loop_
_entity.id
_entity.type
_entity.pdbx_description
1 polymer ?
#
loop_
_entity_poly.entity_id
_entity_poly.type
_entity_poly.pdbx_seq_one_letter_code
_entity_poly.pdbx_strand_id
1 'polypeptide(L)'
;MALVNPHGGGSLKPLLLQGEALKAELARAQGLPKIKVSSREKGDLIMLGIGGFTPLDGFMTHSDWQGVCDGMKMANGLFWPIPITLSTDQATADSIKTGGDVALLDPDSGEILATLKVTEKYAIDKAHECAMVFKTTDLEHPGVKMVMEQGDVNLAGPVKVLSQAEFPSKYGELFMTPAQTRALFESYGWSKVAAFQTRNPMHRSHEYLAKVAIETCDGVLIHSLLGNLKPGDIPADVRSNAIATLAEKYFVKKTVVQAGYPLDMRYAGPREALLHALFRQNYGCSHLIVGRDHAGVGSYYGPFDAHHIFDEIPKGALETQPLKIDWTFWCYKCGGMASARTCPHGDEDRLLLSGTKLRKMLSEGGDVPPEFSRPEVLEILRAYYAGLTEKVEIKLAGHSAR
;
A
#
# COMPACT_ATOMS: atom_id res chain seq x y z
N MET A 1 -19.65 19.15 -5.73
CA MET A 1 -19.02 18.22 -6.70
C MET A 1 -18.82 16.90 -5.98
N ALA A 2 -19.01 15.76 -6.67
CA ALA A 2 -18.87 14.44 -6.04
C ALA A 2 -17.42 13.93 -6.09
N LEU A 3 -17.06 13.03 -5.18
CA LEU A 3 -15.80 12.28 -5.25
C LEU A 3 -15.80 11.34 -6.48
N VAL A 4 -14.62 10.85 -6.86
CA VAL A 4 -14.48 9.81 -7.90
C VAL A 4 -15.30 8.56 -7.57
N ASN A 5 -15.81 7.90 -8.60
CA ASN A 5 -16.54 6.65 -8.40
C ASN A 5 -15.59 5.55 -7.92
N PRO A 6 -16.06 4.60 -7.09
CA PRO A 6 -15.35 3.35 -6.87
C PRO A 6 -14.95 2.69 -8.20
N HIS A 7 -13.86 1.92 -8.17
CA HIS A 7 -13.37 1.21 -9.35
C HIS A 7 -14.46 0.30 -9.92
N GLY A 8 -14.64 0.34 -11.24
CA GLY A 8 -15.75 -0.32 -11.95
C GLY A 8 -17.05 0.50 -12.01
N GLY A 9 -17.10 1.71 -11.45
CA GLY A 9 -18.20 2.68 -11.62
C GLY A 9 -19.46 2.42 -10.78
N GLY A 10 -19.48 1.37 -9.96
CA GLY A 10 -20.58 1.05 -9.05
C GLY A 10 -20.41 1.62 -7.63
N SER A 11 -21.22 1.13 -6.70
CA SER A 11 -21.06 1.42 -5.27
C SER A 11 -19.85 0.67 -4.67
N LEU A 12 -19.34 1.15 -3.54
CA LEU A 12 -18.39 0.39 -2.74
C LEU A 12 -18.98 -0.98 -2.37
N LYS A 13 -18.12 -2.00 -2.40
CA LYS A 13 -18.50 -3.39 -2.17
C LYS A 13 -17.66 -4.02 -1.05
N PRO A 14 -17.86 -3.60 0.21
CA PRO A 14 -17.23 -4.26 1.35
C PRO A 14 -17.77 -5.68 1.51
N LEU A 15 -16.88 -6.66 1.66
CA LEU A 15 -17.25 -8.07 1.89
C LEU A 15 -17.36 -8.44 3.37
N LEU A 16 -17.11 -7.49 4.29
CA LEU A 16 -17.26 -7.69 5.73
C LEU A 16 -18.74 -7.83 6.12
N LEU A 17 -19.10 -8.99 6.65
CA LEU A 17 -20.42 -9.22 7.22
C LEU A 17 -20.60 -8.42 8.52
N GLN A 18 -21.85 -8.07 8.80
CA GLN A 18 -22.24 -7.35 10.03
C GLN A 18 -23.49 -7.97 10.65
N GLY A 19 -23.76 -7.64 11.92
CA GLY A 19 -24.98 -8.03 12.62
C GLY A 19 -25.20 -9.55 12.68
N GLU A 20 -26.44 -9.97 12.46
CA GLU A 20 -26.82 -11.39 12.55
C GLU A 20 -26.19 -12.27 11.46
N ALA A 21 -25.94 -11.71 10.26
CA ALA A 21 -25.26 -12.45 9.19
C ALA A 21 -23.83 -12.82 9.59
N LEU A 22 -23.11 -11.90 10.24
CA LEU A 22 -21.77 -12.17 10.77
C LEU A 22 -21.79 -13.27 11.83
N LYS A 23 -22.68 -13.15 12.82
CA LYS A 23 -22.79 -14.14 13.91
C LYS A 23 -23.11 -15.54 13.38
N ALA A 24 -24.06 -15.64 12.45
CA ALA A 24 -24.46 -16.91 11.85
C ALA A 24 -23.31 -17.54 11.04
N GLU A 25 -22.60 -16.74 10.24
CA GLU A 25 -21.50 -17.22 9.42
C GLU A 25 -20.28 -17.61 10.28
N LEU A 26 -19.97 -16.88 11.36
CA LEU A 26 -18.94 -17.27 12.32
C LEU A 26 -19.25 -18.61 13.00
N ALA A 27 -20.50 -18.83 13.42
CA ALA A 27 -20.91 -20.10 14.01
C ALA A 27 -20.77 -21.27 13.01
N ARG A 28 -21.16 -21.05 11.75
CA ARG A 28 -20.98 -22.01 10.66
C ARG A 28 -19.51 -22.30 10.39
N ALA A 29 -18.67 -21.27 10.36
CA ALA A 29 -17.25 -21.36 10.03
C ALA A 29 -16.45 -22.25 10.99
N GLN A 30 -16.90 -22.41 12.24
CA GLN A 30 -16.24 -23.28 13.22
C GLN A 30 -16.15 -24.75 12.77
N GLY A 31 -17.14 -25.22 12.00
CA GLY A 31 -17.22 -26.59 11.51
C GLY A 31 -16.65 -26.81 10.09
N LEU A 32 -16.14 -25.76 9.44
CA LEU A 32 -15.57 -25.87 8.10
C LEU A 32 -14.13 -26.41 8.13
N PRO A 33 -13.65 -27.01 7.02
CA PRO A 33 -12.22 -27.20 6.81
C PRO A 33 -11.49 -25.86 6.94
N LYS A 34 -10.34 -25.87 7.61
CA LYS A 34 -9.59 -24.67 7.97
C LYS A 34 -8.31 -24.58 7.15
N ILE A 35 -8.08 -23.42 6.54
CA ILE A 35 -6.85 -23.11 5.81
C ILE A 35 -6.21 -21.91 6.49
N LYS A 36 -4.95 -22.05 6.86
CA LYS A 36 -4.16 -20.93 7.38
C LYS A 36 -3.69 -20.07 6.22
N VAL A 37 -4.01 -18.79 6.22
CA VAL A 37 -3.59 -17.88 5.14
C VAL A 37 -2.21 -17.29 5.42
N SER A 38 -1.50 -16.87 4.39
CA SER A 38 -0.27 -16.08 4.50
C SER A 38 -0.54 -14.64 4.96
N SER A 39 0.51 -13.93 5.38
CA SER A 39 0.43 -12.50 5.73
C SER A 39 -0.15 -11.65 4.57
N ARG A 40 0.28 -11.94 3.34
CA ARG A 40 -0.21 -11.27 2.13
C ARG A 40 -1.71 -11.47 1.96
N GLU A 41 -2.15 -12.72 2.06
CA GLU A 41 -3.56 -13.10 1.90
C GLU A 41 -4.44 -12.57 3.04
N LYS A 42 -3.91 -12.48 4.27
CA LYS A 42 -4.56 -11.75 5.37
C LYS A 42 -4.82 -10.30 4.97
N GLY A 43 -3.80 -9.58 4.49
CA GLY A 43 -3.96 -8.20 4.03
C GLY A 43 -4.99 -8.05 2.91
N ASP A 44 -5.00 -8.99 1.96
CA ASP A 44 -5.99 -9.03 0.87
C ASP A 44 -7.41 -9.28 1.38
N LEU A 45 -7.60 -10.19 2.33
CA LEU A 45 -8.89 -10.42 2.98
C LEU A 45 -9.40 -9.17 3.67
N ILE A 46 -8.54 -8.44 4.39
CA ILE A 46 -8.98 -7.20 5.05
C ILE A 46 -9.34 -6.14 3.99
N MET A 47 -8.56 -6.01 2.92
CA MET A 47 -8.85 -5.10 1.81
C MET A 47 -10.17 -5.43 1.10
N LEU A 48 -10.48 -6.72 0.90
CA LEU A 48 -11.78 -7.18 0.41
C LEU A 48 -12.90 -6.84 1.40
N GLY A 49 -12.67 -7.10 2.70
CA GLY A 49 -13.65 -6.87 3.76
C GLY A 49 -14.07 -5.41 3.88
N ILE A 50 -13.11 -4.49 3.84
CA ILE A 50 -13.38 -3.04 3.94
C ILE A 50 -13.81 -2.40 2.62
N GLY A 51 -13.78 -3.14 1.51
CA GLY A 51 -14.12 -2.64 0.17
C GLY A 51 -12.98 -1.87 -0.51
N GLY A 52 -11.75 -1.96 0.00
CA GLY A 52 -10.56 -1.40 -0.64
C GLY A 52 -10.27 -2.04 -2.00
N PHE A 53 -10.65 -3.31 -2.17
CA PHE A 53 -10.58 -4.05 -3.43
C PHE A 53 -11.90 -4.14 -4.19
N THR A 54 -12.83 -3.20 -3.97
CA THR A 54 -14.01 -3.05 -4.84
C THR A 54 -13.54 -3.01 -6.32
N PRO A 55 -14.16 -3.79 -7.24
CA PRO A 55 -15.40 -4.56 -7.09
C PRO A 55 -15.22 -6.08 -6.89
N LEU A 56 -14.03 -6.55 -6.51
CA LEU A 56 -13.77 -7.98 -6.35
C LEU A 56 -14.76 -8.65 -5.38
N ASP A 57 -15.17 -9.87 -5.73
CA ASP A 57 -16.04 -10.73 -4.92
C ASP A 57 -15.26 -11.70 -4.01
N GLY A 58 -13.95 -11.82 -4.22
CA GLY A 58 -13.10 -12.80 -3.55
C GLY A 58 -11.80 -13.02 -4.31
N PHE A 59 -11.26 -14.23 -4.21
CA PHE A 59 -9.99 -14.59 -4.86
C PHE A 59 -10.18 -15.00 -6.31
N MET A 60 -9.23 -14.58 -7.14
CA MET A 60 -9.28 -14.66 -8.60
C MET A 60 -9.33 -16.09 -9.14
N THR A 61 -10.14 -16.28 -10.19
CA THR A 61 -10.15 -17.49 -11.04
C THR A 61 -8.85 -17.62 -11.83
N HIS A 62 -8.59 -18.79 -12.44
CA HIS A 62 -7.44 -18.92 -13.35
C HIS A 62 -7.51 -17.91 -14.50
N SER A 63 -8.71 -17.70 -15.06
CA SER A 63 -8.90 -16.74 -16.16
C SER A 63 -8.65 -15.30 -15.74
N ASP A 64 -9.04 -14.91 -14.52
CA ASP A 64 -8.73 -13.59 -13.98
C ASP A 64 -7.22 -13.44 -13.73
N TRP A 65 -6.61 -14.43 -13.08
CA TRP A 65 -5.16 -14.44 -12.82
C TRP A 65 -4.37 -14.28 -14.13
N GLN A 66 -4.66 -15.10 -15.14
CA GLN A 66 -3.95 -15.06 -16.41
C GLN A 66 -4.15 -13.71 -17.12
N GLY A 67 -5.38 -13.21 -17.20
CA GLY A 67 -5.66 -11.91 -17.81
C GLY A 67 -4.96 -10.74 -17.10
N VAL A 68 -4.87 -10.80 -15.77
CA VAL A 68 -4.19 -9.79 -14.96
C VAL A 68 -2.68 -9.83 -15.16
N CYS A 69 -2.08 -11.02 -15.20
CA CYS A 69 -0.68 -11.20 -15.57
C CYS A 69 -0.40 -10.64 -16.97
N ASP A 70 -1.17 -11.07 -17.97
CA ASP A 70 -0.86 -10.83 -19.39
C ASP A 70 -1.19 -9.41 -19.86
N GLY A 71 -2.25 -8.82 -19.30
CA GLY A 71 -2.80 -7.56 -19.84
C GLY A 71 -3.40 -6.62 -18.80
N MET A 72 -3.18 -6.87 -17.51
CA MET A 72 -3.77 -6.08 -16.41
C MET A 72 -5.30 -5.98 -16.52
N LYS A 73 -5.96 -7.07 -16.92
CA LYS A 73 -7.42 -7.13 -17.08
C LYS A 73 -7.98 -8.43 -16.56
N MET A 74 -9.09 -8.35 -15.84
CA MET A 74 -9.86 -9.51 -15.41
C MET A 74 -10.56 -10.17 -16.61
N ALA A 75 -11.11 -11.37 -16.41
CA ALA A 75 -11.84 -12.12 -17.44
C ALA A 75 -13.06 -11.35 -17.99
N ASN A 76 -13.68 -10.52 -17.15
CA ASN A 76 -14.79 -9.64 -17.54
C ASN A 76 -14.35 -8.36 -18.28
N GLY A 77 -13.04 -8.19 -18.52
CA GLY A 77 -12.46 -7.02 -19.19
C GLY A 77 -12.15 -5.83 -18.28
N LEU A 78 -12.51 -5.87 -17.00
CA LEU A 78 -12.21 -4.79 -16.05
C LEU A 78 -10.70 -4.72 -15.80
N PHE A 79 -10.14 -3.52 -15.81
CA PHE A 79 -8.74 -3.31 -15.50
C PHE A 79 -8.40 -3.74 -14.06
N TRP A 80 -7.31 -4.49 -13.90
CA TRP A 80 -6.75 -4.85 -12.61
C TRP A 80 -5.25 -5.17 -12.73
N PRO A 81 -4.34 -4.52 -11.96
CA PRO A 81 -2.91 -4.55 -12.26
C PRO A 81 -2.11 -5.71 -11.64
N ILE A 82 -2.55 -6.29 -10.53
CA ILE A 82 -1.80 -7.32 -9.78
C ILE A 82 -2.75 -8.44 -9.32
N PRO A 83 -2.44 -9.73 -9.50
CA PRO A 83 -3.32 -10.83 -9.10
C PRO A 83 -3.59 -10.86 -7.59
N ILE A 84 -4.84 -11.14 -7.21
CA ILE A 84 -5.28 -11.34 -5.82
C ILE A 84 -5.73 -12.79 -5.68
N THR A 85 -4.83 -13.64 -5.18
CA THR A 85 -4.97 -15.11 -5.14
C THR A 85 -4.78 -15.65 -3.73
N LEU A 86 -5.41 -16.79 -3.45
CA LEU A 86 -5.21 -17.58 -2.24
C LEU A 86 -4.63 -18.93 -2.63
N SER A 87 -3.51 -19.32 -2.04
CA SER A 87 -2.82 -20.57 -2.33
C SER A 87 -2.82 -21.53 -1.15
N THR A 88 -2.74 -22.83 -1.43
CA THR A 88 -2.56 -23.89 -0.44
C THR A 88 -1.75 -25.05 -1.02
N ASP A 89 -1.29 -25.97 -0.18
CA ASP A 89 -0.59 -27.16 -0.63
C ASP A 89 -1.54 -28.16 -1.31
N GLN A 90 -0.97 -29.05 -2.14
CA GLN A 90 -1.75 -30.02 -2.91
C GLN A 90 -2.63 -30.92 -2.03
N ALA A 91 -2.12 -31.39 -0.89
CA ALA A 91 -2.88 -32.29 -0.02
C ALA A 91 -4.09 -31.60 0.62
N THR A 92 -3.93 -30.35 1.06
CA THR A 92 -5.05 -29.52 1.52
C THR A 92 -6.06 -29.28 0.39
N ALA A 93 -5.60 -28.92 -0.82
CA ALA A 93 -6.47 -28.69 -1.97
C ALA A 93 -7.27 -29.94 -2.38
N ASP A 94 -6.68 -31.12 -2.33
CA ASP A 94 -7.32 -32.40 -2.68
C ASP A 94 -8.41 -32.78 -1.66
N SER A 95 -8.24 -32.40 -0.40
CA SER A 95 -9.24 -32.63 0.66
C SER A 95 -10.50 -31.76 0.49
N ILE A 96 -10.42 -30.67 -0.27
CA ILE A 96 -11.51 -29.70 -0.46
C ILE A 96 -12.25 -30.00 -1.76
N LYS A 97 -13.56 -30.20 -1.68
CA LYS A 97 -14.40 -30.36 -2.87
C LYS A 97 -14.66 -29.01 -3.52
N THR A 98 -14.56 -28.94 -4.85
CA THR A 98 -15.08 -27.80 -5.61
C THR A 98 -16.58 -27.63 -5.32
N GLY A 99 -17.01 -26.40 -5.08
CA GLY A 99 -18.34 -26.02 -4.57
C GLY A 99 -18.45 -25.98 -3.05
N GLY A 100 -17.46 -26.51 -2.32
CA GLY A 100 -17.41 -26.51 -0.86
C GLY A 100 -16.96 -25.17 -0.27
N ASP A 101 -17.21 -25.00 1.03
CA ASP A 101 -16.76 -23.85 1.80
C ASP A 101 -15.57 -24.21 2.69
N VAL A 102 -14.67 -23.26 2.89
CA VAL A 102 -13.55 -23.34 3.84
C VAL A 102 -13.51 -22.11 4.73
N ALA A 103 -13.02 -22.27 5.96
CA ALA A 103 -12.70 -21.18 6.87
C ALA A 103 -11.23 -20.77 6.68
N LEU A 104 -10.99 -19.47 6.54
CA LEU A 104 -9.65 -18.89 6.38
C LEU A 104 -9.19 -18.33 7.71
N LEU A 105 -8.05 -18.85 8.20
CA LEU A 105 -7.52 -18.52 9.51
C LEU A 105 -6.36 -17.54 9.41
N ASP A 106 -6.33 -16.60 10.35
CA ASP A 106 -5.22 -15.70 10.57
C ASP A 106 -3.90 -16.47 10.83
N PRO A 107 -2.78 -16.09 10.19
CA PRO A 107 -1.52 -16.78 10.34
C PRO A 107 -0.94 -16.75 11.76
N ASP A 108 -1.26 -15.73 12.55
CA ASP A 108 -0.57 -15.49 13.81
C ASP A 108 -1.46 -15.88 14.99
N SER A 109 -2.70 -15.43 15.00
CA SER A 109 -3.67 -15.64 16.08
C SER A 109 -4.52 -16.91 15.91
N GLY A 110 -4.64 -17.44 14.70
CA GLY A 110 -5.57 -18.54 14.39
C GLY A 110 -7.05 -18.14 14.38
N GLU A 111 -7.37 -16.85 14.48
CA GLU A 111 -8.72 -16.31 14.34
C GLU A 111 -9.33 -16.64 12.97
N ILE A 112 -10.64 -16.89 12.90
CA ILE A 112 -11.33 -17.03 11.61
C ILE A 112 -11.54 -15.65 10.99
N LEU A 113 -10.81 -15.36 9.91
CA LEU A 113 -10.89 -14.09 9.19
C LEU A 113 -12.03 -14.04 8.19
N ALA A 114 -12.31 -15.16 7.51
CA ALA A 114 -13.26 -15.22 6.41
C ALA A 114 -13.74 -16.65 6.13
N THR A 115 -14.81 -16.78 5.35
CA THR A 115 -15.15 -18.02 4.63
C THR A 115 -15.02 -17.82 3.13
N LEU A 116 -14.51 -18.85 2.44
CA LEU A 116 -14.37 -18.90 0.99
C LEU A 116 -15.20 -20.06 0.44
N LYS A 117 -16.05 -19.78 -0.55
CA LYS A 117 -16.66 -20.83 -1.37
C LYS A 117 -15.73 -21.16 -2.53
N VAL A 118 -15.10 -22.33 -2.51
CA VAL A 118 -14.15 -22.75 -3.54
C VAL A 118 -14.89 -23.10 -4.82
N THR A 119 -14.74 -22.29 -5.86
CA THR A 119 -15.38 -22.48 -7.17
C THR A 119 -14.43 -23.06 -8.21
N GLU A 120 -13.12 -22.88 -8.02
CA GLU A 120 -12.08 -23.39 -8.90
C GLU A 120 -10.83 -23.70 -8.08
N LYS A 121 -10.08 -24.71 -8.52
CA LYS A 121 -8.76 -25.07 -8.00
C LYS A 121 -7.80 -25.16 -9.18
N TYR A 122 -6.70 -24.43 -9.16
CA TYR A 122 -5.78 -24.35 -10.30
C TYR A 122 -4.34 -24.14 -9.85
N ALA A 123 -3.38 -24.63 -10.64
CA ALA A 123 -1.98 -24.29 -10.48
C ALA A 123 -1.66 -23.05 -11.33
N ILE A 124 -0.67 -22.27 -10.91
CA ILE A 124 -0.16 -21.11 -11.65
C ILE A 124 1.24 -21.36 -12.18
N ASP A 125 1.57 -20.74 -13.30
CA ASP A 125 2.95 -20.55 -13.70
C ASP A 125 3.54 -19.38 -12.88
N LYS A 126 4.19 -19.73 -11.77
CA LYS A 126 4.81 -18.76 -10.85
C LYS A 126 5.88 -17.91 -11.53
N ALA A 127 6.65 -18.49 -12.46
CA ALA A 127 7.70 -17.76 -13.17
C ALA A 127 7.09 -16.74 -14.14
N HIS A 128 6.00 -17.11 -14.81
CA HIS A 128 5.22 -16.21 -15.65
C HIS A 128 4.62 -15.04 -14.87
N GLU A 129 3.94 -15.30 -13.75
CA GLU A 129 3.43 -14.22 -12.88
C GLU A 129 4.56 -13.28 -12.46
N CYS A 130 5.71 -13.84 -12.06
CA CYS A 130 6.85 -13.04 -11.63
C CYS A 130 7.40 -12.16 -12.75
N ALA A 131 7.65 -12.74 -13.92
CA ALA A 131 8.16 -12.02 -15.08
C ALA A 131 7.20 -10.90 -15.52
N MET A 132 5.88 -11.16 -15.51
CA MET A 132 4.89 -10.20 -15.97
C MET A 132 4.61 -9.09 -14.94
N VAL A 133 4.57 -9.42 -13.65
CA VAL A 133 4.20 -8.48 -12.58
C VAL A 133 5.41 -7.69 -12.07
N PHE A 134 6.55 -8.36 -11.86
CA PHE A 134 7.75 -7.77 -11.26
C PHE A 134 8.85 -7.44 -12.28
N LYS A 135 8.68 -7.79 -13.55
CA LYS A 135 9.70 -7.66 -14.63
C LYS A 135 10.97 -8.49 -14.37
N THR A 136 10.92 -9.45 -13.44
CA THR A 136 12.05 -10.30 -13.06
C THR A 136 11.54 -11.60 -12.44
N THR A 137 12.37 -12.64 -12.47
CA THR A 137 12.18 -13.90 -11.72
C THR A 137 13.26 -14.08 -10.65
N ASP A 138 13.99 -13.02 -10.31
CA ASP A 138 15.02 -13.03 -9.28
C ASP A 138 14.41 -13.17 -7.88
N LEU A 139 14.82 -14.21 -7.14
CA LEU A 139 14.35 -14.52 -5.79
C LEU A 139 14.74 -13.45 -4.76
N GLU A 140 15.72 -12.59 -5.05
CA GLU A 140 16.05 -11.44 -4.20
C GLU A 140 14.98 -10.33 -4.27
N HIS A 141 14.13 -10.32 -5.30
CA HIS A 141 12.98 -9.42 -5.35
C HIS A 141 11.90 -9.89 -4.37
N PRO A 142 11.49 -9.09 -3.37
CA PRO A 142 10.54 -9.52 -2.33
C PRO A 142 9.21 -10.06 -2.88
N GLY A 143 8.64 -9.41 -3.90
CA GLY A 143 7.42 -9.88 -4.56
C GLY A 143 7.60 -11.21 -5.29
N VAL A 144 8.77 -11.47 -5.89
CA VAL A 144 9.05 -12.75 -6.57
C VAL A 144 9.13 -13.84 -5.52
N LYS A 145 9.88 -13.61 -4.44
CA LYS A 145 9.97 -14.53 -3.31
C LYS A 145 8.58 -14.90 -2.77
N MET A 146 7.71 -13.90 -2.56
CA MET A 146 6.34 -14.14 -2.10
C MET A 146 5.54 -15.04 -3.06
N VAL A 147 5.67 -14.89 -4.38
CA VAL A 147 4.98 -15.74 -5.36
C VAL A 147 5.57 -17.14 -5.40
N MET A 148 6.90 -17.25 -5.34
CA MET A 148 7.59 -18.53 -5.36
C MET A 148 7.25 -19.38 -4.12
N GLU A 149 7.09 -18.74 -2.96
CA GLU A 149 6.72 -19.36 -1.68
C GLU A 149 5.21 -19.70 -1.54
N GLN A 150 4.35 -19.34 -2.51
CA GLN A 150 2.93 -19.73 -2.49
C GLN A 150 2.79 -21.27 -2.50
N GLY A 151 1.64 -21.76 -2.02
CA GLY A 151 1.26 -23.16 -2.23
C GLY A 151 1.14 -23.52 -3.71
N ASP A 152 1.05 -24.81 -4.01
CA ASP A 152 1.02 -25.32 -5.38
C ASP A 152 -0.33 -25.09 -6.07
N VAL A 153 -1.41 -24.93 -5.30
CA VAL A 153 -2.78 -24.82 -5.81
C VAL A 153 -3.44 -23.54 -5.29
N ASN A 154 -3.92 -22.72 -6.22
CA ASN A 154 -4.79 -21.59 -5.92
C ASN A 154 -6.25 -22.03 -5.78
N LEU A 155 -6.95 -21.43 -4.81
CA LEU A 155 -8.37 -21.62 -4.56
C LEU A 155 -9.12 -20.34 -4.93
N ALA A 156 -9.95 -20.39 -5.97
CA ALA A 156 -10.75 -19.24 -6.41
C ALA A 156 -12.16 -19.27 -5.83
N GLY A 157 -12.75 -18.08 -5.66
CA GLY A 157 -14.18 -17.95 -5.43
C GLY A 157 -14.56 -16.82 -4.50
N PRO A 158 -15.87 -16.65 -4.26
CA PRO A 158 -16.38 -15.55 -3.47
C PRO A 158 -16.07 -15.72 -1.99
N VAL A 159 -15.77 -14.60 -1.35
CA VAL A 159 -15.35 -14.51 0.05
C VAL A 159 -16.41 -13.77 0.87
N LYS A 160 -16.68 -14.26 2.08
CA LYS A 160 -17.37 -13.52 3.13
C LYS A 160 -16.35 -13.20 4.22
N VAL A 161 -16.07 -11.92 4.46
CA VAL A 161 -15.12 -11.53 5.49
C VAL A 161 -15.84 -11.41 6.83
N LEU A 162 -15.23 -11.96 7.88
CA LEU A 162 -15.81 -12.08 9.21
C LEU A 162 -15.06 -11.26 10.26
N SER A 163 -13.83 -10.86 9.96
CA SER A 163 -13.01 -10.08 10.87
C SER A 163 -12.18 -9.02 10.14
N GLN A 164 -11.87 -7.95 10.86
CA GLN A 164 -10.86 -6.96 10.48
C GLN A 164 -9.50 -7.25 11.15
N ALA A 165 -9.35 -8.41 11.78
CA ALA A 165 -8.21 -8.82 12.58
C ALA A 165 -7.86 -7.77 13.66
N GLU A 166 -6.58 -7.60 13.97
CA GLU A 166 -6.09 -6.66 14.98
C GLU A 166 -6.08 -5.19 14.53
N PHE A 167 -6.36 -4.89 13.26
CA PHE A 167 -6.15 -3.54 12.73
C PHE A 167 -6.96 -2.45 13.45
N PRO A 168 -8.26 -2.62 13.75
CA PRO A 168 -9.03 -1.60 14.46
C PRO A 168 -8.52 -1.37 15.89
N SER A 169 -8.22 -2.44 16.63
CA SER A 169 -7.79 -2.34 18.03
C SER A 169 -6.35 -1.82 18.16
N LYS A 170 -5.47 -2.16 17.20
CA LYS A 170 -4.06 -1.76 17.21
C LYS A 170 -3.82 -0.35 16.70
N TYR A 171 -4.60 0.10 15.70
CA TYR A 171 -4.35 1.38 15.03
C TYR A 171 -5.43 2.44 15.24
N GLY A 172 -6.57 2.08 15.85
CA GLY A 172 -7.63 3.02 16.21
C GLY A 172 -8.05 3.90 15.02
N GLU A 173 -8.04 5.21 15.24
CA GLU A 173 -8.45 6.22 14.24
C GLU A 173 -7.59 6.23 12.96
N LEU A 174 -6.36 5.70 13.01
CA LEU A 174 -5.54 5.59 11.81
C LEU A 174 -6.08 4.53 10.84
N PHE A 175 -6.79 3.50 11.33
CA PHE A 175 -7.40 2.50 10.47
C PHE A 175 -8.76 2.99 9.95
N MET A 176 -8.76 3.59 8.76
CA MET A 176 -9.98 4.03 8.10
C MET A 176 -10.33 3.13 6.91
N THR A 177 -11.61 2.81 6.80
CA THR A 177 -12.19 2.14 5.62
C THR A 177 -12.41 3.14 4.48
N PRO A 178 -12.55 2.65 3.22
CA PRO A 178 -13.02 3.44 2.09
C PRO A 178 -14.29 4.25 2.37
N ALA A 179 -15.28 3.65 3.04
CA ALA A 179 -16.53 4.34 3.37
C ALA A 179 -16.30 5.51 4.36
N GLN A 180 -15.46 5.31 5.37
CA GLN A 180 -15.15 6.35 6.37
C GLN A 180 -14.35 7.50 5.77
N THR A 181 -13.36 7.22 4.92
CA THR A 181 -12.57 8.28 4.25
C THR A 181 -13.43 9.10 3.30
N ARG A 182 -14.29 8.46 2.49
CA ARG A 182 -15.26 9.17 1.63
C ARG A 182 -16.19 10.07 2.43
N ALA A 183 -16.81 9.56 3.50
CA ALA A 183 -17.69 10.35 4.35
C ALA A 183 -16.96 11.55 4.98
N LEU A 184 -15.70 11.36 5.40
CA LEU A 184 -14.88 12.44 5.95
C LEU A 184 -14.58 13.51 4.89
N PHE A 185 -14.18 13.11 3.68
CA PHE A 185 -13.91 14.05 2.59
C PHE A 185 -15.17 14.84 2.21
N GLU A 186 -16.32 14.19 2.12
CA GLU A 186 -17.61 14.85 1.89
C GLU A 186 -17.96 15.84 3.01
N SER A 187 -17.69 15.50 4.26
CA SER A 187 -17.90 16.40 5.40
C SER A 187 -17.01 17.66 5.36
N TYR A 188 -15.87 17.58 4.66
CA TYR A 188 -14.98 18.71 4.40
C TYR A 188 -15.34 19.47 3.12
N GLY A 189 -16.31 18.98 2.35
CA GLY A 189 -16.67 19.52 1.04
C GLY A 189 -15.63 19.23 -0.03
N TRP A 190 -14.75 18.25 0.18
CA TRP A 190 -13.72 17.86 -0.79
C TRP A 190 -14.32 17.05 -1.94
N SER A 191 -13.80 17.29 -3.14
CA SER A 191 -14.16 16.59 -4.38
C SER A 191 -12.92 16.10 -5.15
N LYS A 192 -11.83 16.86 -5.11
CA LYS A 192 -10.51 16.47 -5.60
C LYS A 192 -9.62 16.16 -4.41
N VAL A 193 -9.33 14.88 -4.20
CA VAL A 193 -8.45 14.43 -3.11
C VAL A 193 -7.24 13.73 -3.72
N ALA A 194 -6.05 14.10 -3.25
CA ALA A 194 -4.82 13.42 -3.56
C ALA A 194 -4.47 12.40 -2.47
N ALA A 195 -3.92 11.25 -2.83
CA ALA A 195 -3.37 10.31 -1.88
C ALA A 195 -1.84 10.35 -1.90
N PHE A 196 -1.24 10.35 -0.72
CA PHE A 196 0.20 10.19 -0.53
C PHE A 196 0.49 8.85 0.14
N GLN A 197 1.05 7.92 -0.63
CA GLN A 197 1.53 6.63 -0.13
C GLN A 197 2.79 6.83 0.72
N THR A 198 2.81 6.29 1.94
CA THR A 198 4.06 6.21 2.71
C THR A 198 4.17 4.99 3.61
N ARG A 199 5.42 4.58 3.88
CA ARG A 199 5.79 3.65 4.96
C ARG A 199 6.86 4.25 5.89
N ASN A 200 7.21 5.51 5.68
CA ASN A 200 8.27 6.24 6.37
C ASN A 200 7.70 7.50 7.04
N PRO A 201 8.39 8.06 8.05
CA PRO A 201 8.12 9.43 8.49
C PRO A 201 8.17 10.44 7.34
N MET A 202 7.47 11.54 7.49
CA MET A 202 7.51 12.64 6.52
C MET A 202 8.58 13.66 6.89
N HIS A 203 9.31 14.14 5.88
CA HIS A 203 10.35 15.16 5.97
C HIS A 203 10.00 16.29 5.01
N ARG A 204 10.87 17.30 4.83
CA ARG A 204 10.52 18.48 4.01
C ARG A 204 10.26 18.16 2.54
N SER A 205 10.91 17.13 1.99
CA SER A 205 10.58 16.62 0.65
C SER A 205 9.13 16.14 0.60
N HIS A 206 8.72 15.28 1.54
CA HIS A 206 7.35 14.77 1.64
C HIS A 206 6.33 15.88 1.95
N GLU A 207 6.69 16.84 2.81
CA GLU A 207 5.89 18.05 3.09
C GLU A 207 5.63 18.84 1.80
N TYR A 208 6.67 19.06 0.99
CA TYR A 208 6.56 19.75 -0.29
C TYR A 208 5.65 19.01 -1.27
N LEU A 209 5.76 17.68 -1.37
CA LEU A 209 4.85 16.88 -2.21
C LEU A 209 3.38 17.06 -1.79
N ALA A 210 3.11 16.97 -0.49
CA ALA A 210 1.76 17.14 0.04
C ALA A 210 1.22 18.56 -0.19
N LYS A 211 2.07 19.59 -0.07
CA LYS A 211 1.69 20.98 -0.35
C LYS A 211 1.39 21.21 -1.83
N VAL A 212 2.21 20.67 -2.74
CA VAL A 212 1.91 20.71 -4.19
C VAL A 212 0.57 20.04 -4.51
N ALA A 213 0.27 18.92 -3.84
CA ALA A 213 -1.03 18.27 -3.98
C ALA A 213 -2.18 19.16 -3.49
N ILE A 214 -2.06 19.82 -2.34
CA ILE A 214 -3.07 20.75 -1.81
C ILE A 214 -3.26 21.98 -2.71
N GLU A 215 -2.23 22.45 -3.42
CA GLU A 215 -2.40 23.55 -4.39
C GLU A 215 -3.23 23.15 -5.63
N THR A 216 -3.36 21.84 -5.89
CA THR A 216 -4.06 21.30 -7.08
C THR A 216 -5.35 20.55 -6.75
N CYS A 217 -5.57 20.21 -5.47
CA CYS A 217 -6.65 19.40 -4.93
C CYS A 217 -7.23 20.05 -3.68
N ASP A 218 -8.45 19.68 -3.28
CA ASP A 218 -9.09 20.23 -2.07
C ASP A 218 -8.40 19.76 -0.78
N GLY A 219 -7.70 18.62 -0.84
CA GLY A 219 -6.84 18.14 0.23
C GLY A 219 -6.09 16.87 -0.09
N VAL A 220 -5.33 16.37 0.89
CA VAL A 220 -4.49 15.19 0.76
C VAL A 220 -4.76 14.16 1.87
N LEU A 221 -4.92 12.90 1.46
CA LEU A 221 -4.89 11.73 2.32
C LEU A 221 -3.45 11.22 2.42
N ILE A 222 -2.79 11.45 3.55
CA ILE A 222 -1.54 10.77 3.88
C ILE A 222 -1.91 9.35 4.33
N HIS A 223 -1.61 8.37 3.48
CA HIS A 223 -2.10 7.01 3.62
C HIS A 223 -0.94 6.04 3.88
N SER A 224 -0.80 5.65 5.14
CA SER A 224 0.35 4.86 5.62
C SER A 224 0.11 3.35 5.63
N LEU A 225 1.13 2.57 5.34
CA LEU A 225 1.08 1.11 5.51
C LEU A 225 0.90 0.74 7.01
N LEU A 226 -0.14 -0.05 7.34
CA LEU A 226 -0.41 -0.55 8.70
C LEU A 226 -0.04 -2.04 8.88
N GLY A 227 0.52 -2.68 7.86
CA GLY A 227 0.89 -4.11 7.87
C GLY A 227 2.29 -4.40 8.40
N ASN A 228 2.81 -5.57 8.01
CA ASN A 228 4.16 -5.99 8.37
C ASN A 228 5.21 -5.04 7.77
N LEU A 229 6.13 -4.61 8.64
CA LEU A 229 7.19 -3.69 8.28
C LEU A 229 8.48 -4.44 7.98
N LYS A 230 9.36 -3.86 7.16
CA LYS A 230 10.68 -4.45 6.96
C LYS A 230 11.50 -4.35 8.26
N PRO A 231 12.38 -5.32 8.54
CA PRO A 231 13.36 -5.17 9.60
C PRO A 231 14.11 -3.83 9.48
N GLY A 232 14.09 -3.03 10.55
CA GLY A 232 14.70 -1.69 10.60
C GLY A 232 13.78 -0.52 10.19
N ASP A 233 12.53 -0.78 9.76
CA ASP A 233 11.52 0.26 9.62
C ASP A 233 11.08 0.79 10.99
N ILE A 234 10.83 2.10 11.05
CA ILE A 234 10.35 2.77 12.26
C ILE A 234 8.92 2.29 12.59
N PRO A 235 8.60 1.93 13.85
CA PRO A 235 7.27 1.50 14.27
C PRO A 235 6.15 2.48 13.89
N ALA A 236 4.95 1.94 13.69
CA ALA A 236 3.80 2.69 13.18
C ALA A 236 3.38 3.85 14.08
N ASP A 237 3.45 3.70 15.40
CA ASP A 237 3.16 4.73 16.41
C ASP A 237 4.14 5.91 16.30
N VAL A 238 5.45 5.64 16.19
CA VAL A 238 6.48 6.68 16.02
C VAL A 238 6.31 7.41 14.70
N ARG A 239 6.10 6.68 13.60
CA ARG A 239 5.85 7.30 12.28
C ARG A 239 4.58 8.16 12.30
N SER A 240 3.53 7.66 12.92
CA SER A 240 2.25 8.36 12.97
C SER A 240 2.34 9.63 13.78
N ASN A 241 3.08 9.61 14.90
CA ASN A 241 3.36 10.80 15.71
C ASN A 241 4.18 11.83 14.92
N ALA A 242 5.22 11.40 14.20
CA ALA A 242 6.02 12.28 13.35
C ALA A 242 5.18 12.96 12.25
N ILE A 243 4.29 12.22 11.58
CA ILE A 243 3.39 12.75 10.56
C ILE A 243 2.35 13.70 11.17
N ALA A 244 1.74 13.33 12.30
CA ALA A 244 0.75 14.14 12.99
C ALA A 244 1.35 15.49 13.44
N THR A 245 2.56 15.45 14.01
CA THR A 245 3.30 16.66 14.42
C THR A 245 3.58 17.57 13.24
N LEU A 246 3.98 17.00 12.10
CA LEU A 246 4.20 17.76 10.88
C LEU A 246 2.89 18.39 10.37
N ALA A 247 1.80 17.62 10.34
CA ALA A 247 0.48 18.07 9.91
C ALA A 247 -0.05 19.20 10.79
N GLU A 248 0.02 19.06 12.12
CA GLU A 248 -0.49 20.04 13.08
C GLU A 248 0.23 21.38 12.98
N LYS A 249 1.55 21.37 12.83
CA LYS A 249 2.37 22.58 12.89
C LYS A 249 2.54 23.29 11.55
N TYR A 250 2.49 22.56 10.43
CA TYR A 250 2.94 23.08 9.13
C TYR A 250 1.91 23.01 8.00
N PHE A 251 0.69 22.54 8.29
CA PHE A 251 -0.43 22.50 7.34
C PHE A 251 -1.65 23.26 7.87
N VAL A 252 -2.45 23.77 6.93
CA VAL A 252 -3.73 24.39 7.27
C VAL A 252 -4.70 23.30 7.76
N LYS A 253 -5.45 23.59 8.82
CA LYS A 253 -6.44 22.65 9.36
C LYS A 253 -7.41 22.21 8.25
N LYS A 254 -7.79 20.93 8.25
CA LYS A 254 -8.68 20.33 7.24
C LYS A 254 -8.14 20.42 5.80
N THR A 255 -6.83 20.41 5.59
CA THR A 255 -6.21 20.17 4.26
C THR A 255 -5.50 18.80 4.18
N VAL A 256 -5.27 18.18 5.34
CA VAL A 256 -4.61 16.88 5.49
C VAL A 256 -5.49 15.94 6.29
N VAL A 257 -5.65 14.72 5.81
CA VAL A 257 -6.18 13.58 6.57
C VAL A 257 -5.07 12.54 6.67
N GLN A 258 -4.80 12.07 7.89
CA GLN A 258 -3.86 10.97 8.13
C GLN A 258 -4.65 9.69 8.40
N ALA A 259 -4.37 8.64 7.64
CA ALA A 259 -4.92 7.31 7.86
C ALA A 259 -3.92 6.26 7.39
N GLY A 260 -4.31 4.99 7.48
CA GLY A 260 -3.54 3.88 6.96
C GLY A 260 -4.38 2.74 6.40
N TYR A 261 -3.70 1.77 5.82
CA TYR A 261 -4.30 0.64 5.13
C TYR A 261 -3.58 -0.69 5.43
N PRO A 262 -4.32 -1.81 5.47
CA PRO A 262 -3.87 -3.09 6.02
C PRO A 262 -3.29 -4.05 4.97
N LEU A 263 -2.50 -3.56 4.02
CA LEU A 263 -1.99 -4.38 2.90
C LEU A 263 -0.49 -4.65 3.04
N ASP A 264 -0.01 -5.80 2.59
CA ASP A 264 1.42 -6.03 2.40
C ASP A 264 1.86 -5.54 1.01
N MET A 265 2.93 -4.75 0.96
CA MET A 265 3.50 -4.32 -0.32
C MET A 265 4.15 -5.49 -1.05
N ARG A 266 3.92 -5.60 -2.36
CA ARG A 266 4.58 -6.59 -3.23
C ARG A 266 5.90 -6.08 -3.81
N TYR A 267 6.14 -4.77 -3.69
CA TYR A 267 7.27 -4.07 -4.29
C TYR A 267 7.27 -4.16 -5.83
N ALA A 268 6.10 -4.23 -6.46
CA ALA A 268 5.96 -4.37 -7.91
C ALA A 268 6.13 -3.05 -8.69
N GLY A 269 6.80 -2.05 -8.08
CA GLY A 269 7.13 -0.77 -8.66
C GLY A 269 5.99 -0.18 -9.50
N PRO A 270 6.13 -0.13 -10.84
CA PRO A 270 5.10 0.37 -11.75
C PRO A 270 3.71 -0.25 -11.57
N ARG A 271 3.59 -1.59 -11.54
CA ARG A 271 2.28 -2.24 -11.41
C ARG A 271 1.66 -1.99 -10.04
N GLU A 272 2.48 -1.83 -9.00
CA GLU A 272 1.97 -1.50 -7.67
C GLU A 272 1.57 -0.04 -7.54
N ALA A 273 2.18 0.87 -8.31
CA ALA A 273 1.68 2.25 -8.43
C ALA A 273 0.24 2.28 -8.99
N LEU A 274 -0.06 1.41 -9.97
CA LEU A 274 -1.42 1.23 -10.49
C LEU A 274 -2.35 0.60 -9.46
N LEU A 275 -1.91 -0.43 -8.73
CA LEU A 275 -2.72 -1.04 -7.66
C LEU A 275 -3.04 -0.01 -6.57
N HIS A 276 -2.04 0.79 -6.19
CA HIS A 276 -2.18 1.90 -5.28
C HIS A 276 -3.23 2.89 -5.80
N ALA A 277 -3.15 3.35 -7.05
CA ALA A 277 -4.12 4.27 -7.61
C ALA A 277 -5.54 3.69 -7.62
N LEU A 278 -5.68 2.40 -7.95
CA LEU A 278 -6.95 1.68 -8.00
C LEU A 278 -7.64 1.67 -6.64
N PHE A 279 -6.98 1.16 -5.58
CA PHE A 279 -7.66 1.13 -4.29
C PHE A 279 -7.80 2.53 -3.70
N ARG A 280 -6.91 3.49 -4.00
CA ARG A 280 -7.11 4.88 -3.58
C ARG A 280 -8.33 5.52 -4.24
N GLN A 281 -8.68 5.10 -5.46
CA GLN A 281 -9.96 5.43 -6.07
C GLN A 281 -11.11 4.95 -5.19
N ASN A 282 -11.05 3.71 -4.70
CA ASN A 282 -12.06 3.18 -3.77
C ASN A 282 -12.11 3.98 -2.47
N TYR A 283 -10.99 4.49 -1.97
CA TYR A 283 -10.95 5.42 -0.83
C TYR A 283 -11.43 6.85 -1.15
N GLY A 284 -11.84 7.15 -2.39
CA GLY A 284 -12.36 8.46 -2.80
C GLY A 284 -11.30 9.44 -3.28
N CYS A 285 -10.07 8.98 -3.51
CA CYS A 285 -8.99 9.83 -4.00
C CYS A 285 -9.00 9.92 -5.53
N SER A 286 -9.13 11.14 -6.03
CA SER A 286 -9.03 11.47 -7.46
C SER A 286 -7.61 11.49 -8.01
N HIS A 287 -6.61 11.64 -7.15
CA HIS A 287 -5.21 11.71 -7.54
C HIS A 287 -4.35 10.81 -6.66
N LEU A 288 -3.26 10.27 -7.22
CA LEU A 288 -2.20 9.60 -6.48
C LEU A 288 -0.89 10.39 -6.69
N ILE A 289 -0.25 10.82 -5.62
CA ILE A 289 1.12 11.34 -5.71
C ILE A 289 2.04 10.16 -6.09
N VAL A 290 2.67 10.27 -7.25
CA VAL A 290 3.68 9.32 -7.71
C VAL A 290 5.01 10.05 -7.75
N GLY A 291 5.94 9.61 -6.92
CA GLY A 291 7.30 10.13 -6.88
C GLY A 291 8.30 9.19 -7.54
N ARG A 292 9.57 9.57 -7.45
CA ARG A 292 10.70 8.72 -7.86
C ARG A 292 10.66 7.36 -7.18
N ASP A 293 10.81 6.29 -7.96
CA ASP A 293 10.94 4.89 -7.50
C ASP A 293 9.74 4.43 -6.66
N HIS A 294 8.53 4.89 -7.02
CA HIS A 294 7.30 4.59 -6.29
C HIS A 294 7.05 3.08 -6.22
N ALA A 295 6.92 2.57 -4.99
CA ALA A 295 6.78 1.14 -4.68
C ALA A 295 7.89 0.24 -5.26
N GLY A 296 9.02 0.81 -5.67
CA GLY A 296 10.18 0.06 -6.15
C GLY A 296 11.03 -0.53 -5.02
N VAL A 297 11.96 -1.39 -5.43
CA VAL A 297 12.93 -2.03 -4.57
C VAL A 297 14.24 -2.24 -5.33
N GLY A 298 15.36 -2.00 -4.64
CA GLY A 298 16.68 -2.17 -5.23
C GLY A 298 16.86 -1.35 -6.51
N SER A 299 17.28 -2.03 -7.58
CA SER A 299 17.48 -1.45 -8.91
C SER A 299 16.66 -2.17 -9.99
N TYR A 300 15.55 -2.82 -9.61
CA TYR A 300 14.72 -3.59 -10.54
C TYR A 300 13.88 -2.72 -11.48
N TYR A 301 13.67 -1.45 -11.14
CA TYR A 301 12.86 -0.51 -11.92
C TYR A 301 13.64 0.79 -12.16
N GLY A 302 13.35 1.44 -13.30
CA GLY A 302 13.81 2.79 -13.55
C GLY A 302 13.18 3.78 -12.56
N PRO A 303 13.85 4.90 -12.24
CA PRO A 303 13.39 5.86 -11.23
C PRO A 303 12.03 6.48 -11.52
N PHE A 304 11.55 6.44 -12.77
CA PHE A 304 10.26 7.00 -13.19
C PHE A 304 9.39 5.99 -13.97
N ASP A 305 9.70 4.70 -13.91
CA ASP A 305 8.86 3.69 -14.58
C ASP A 305 7.41 3.70 -14.04
N ALA A 306 7.25 4.00 -12.75
CA ALA A 306 5.94 4.19 -12.14
C ALA A 306 5.20 5.44 -12.63
N HIS A 307 5.88 6.41 -13.25
CA HIS A 307 5.23 7.53 -13.93
C HIS A 307 4.73 7.09 -15.31
N HIS A 308 5.58 6.41 -16.08
CA HIS A 308 5.31 6.05 -17.47
C HIS A 308 4.19 5.03 -17.60
N ILE A 309 4.06 4.09 -16.65
CA ILE A 309 3.06 3.04 -16.75
C ILE A 309 1.61 3.56 -16.77
N PHE A 310 1.33 4.74 -16.19
CA PHE A 310 0.00 5.36 -16.28
C PHE A 310 -0.35 5.82 -17.70
N ASP A 311 0.65 6.02 -18.57
CA ASP A 311 0.45 6.39 -19.97
C ASP A 311 0.26 5.16 -20.87
N GLU A 312 0.50 3.96 -20.34
CA GLU A 312 0.42 2.68 -21.06
C GLU A 312 -0.91 1.95 -20.84
N ILE A 313 -1.67 2.29 -19.78
CA ILE A 313 -2.96 1.65 -19.50
C ILE A 313 -4.07 2.15 -20.44
N PRO A 314 -5.13 1.36 -20.66
CA PRO A 314 -6.28 1.81 -21.45
C PRO A 314 -6.89 3.11 -20.91
N LYS A 315 -7.33 4.00 -21.81
CA LYS A 315 -8.06 5.22 -21.41
C LYS A 315 -9.30 4.85 -20.61
N GLY A 316 -9.50 5.52 -19.48
CA GLY A 316 -10.62 5.25 -18.58
C GLY A 316 -10.46 3.99 -17.71
N ALA A 317 -9.31 3.31 -17.74
CA ALA A 317 -9.03 2.18 -16.85
C ALA A 317 -9.07 2.57 -15.35
N LEU A 318 -8.70 3.82 -15.04
CA LEU A 318 -8.77 4.42 -13.71
C LEU A 318 -9.33 5.85 -13.82
N GLU A 319 -10.16 6.25 -12.85
CA GLU A 319 -10.49 7.66 -12.65
C GLU A 319 -9.37 8.38 -11.89
N THR A 320 -8.70 7.68 -10.96
CA THR A 320 -7.55 8.22 -10.24
C THR A 320 -6.42 8.59 -11.19
N GLN A 321 -6.00 9.85 -11.17
CA GLN A 321 -4.92 10.37 -12.00
C GLN A 321 -3.58 10.42 -11.25
N PRO A 322 -2.44 10.16 -11.92
CA PRO A 322 -1.13 10.33 -11.28
C PRO A 322 -0.75 11.81 -11.19
N LEU A 323 -0.44 12.28 -9.98
CA LEU A 323 0.30 13.52 -9.77
C LEU A 323 1.80 13.19 -9.77
N LYS A 324 2.38 13.18 -10.97
CA LYS A 324 3.80 12.83 -11.22
C LYS A 324 4.71 13.96 -10.73
N ILE A 325 5.42 13.73 -9.62
CA ILE A 325 6.37 14.71 -9.06
C ILE A 325 7.79 14.15 -9.17
N ASP A 326 8.68 14.97 -9.74
CA ASP A 326 10.08 14.62 -9.93
C ASP A 326 10.84 14.54 -8.58
N TRP A 327 12.11 14.18 -8.61
CA TRP A 327 12.96 14.13 -7.43
C TRP A 327 13.03 15.51 -6.76
N THR A 328 12.54 15.57 -5.52
CA THR A 328 12.52 16.78 -4.69
C THR A 328 13.69 16.83 -3.71
N PHE A 329 14.18 18.05 -3.48
CA PHE A 329 15.33 18.33 -2.62
C PHE A 329 15.28 19.77 -2.13
N TRP A 330 16.01 20.05 -1.05
CA TRP A 330 16.30 21.44 -0.68
C TRP A 330 17.45 21.95 -1.53
N CYS A 331 17.33 23.15 -2.10
CA CYS A 331 18.42 23.80 -2.81
C CYS A 331 18.84 25.08 -2.08
N TYR A 332 20.13 25.17 -1.75
CA TYR A 332 20.68 26.30 -1.00
C TYR A 332 20.68 27.59 -1.81
N LYS A 333 20.92 27.53 -3.13
CA LYS A 333 20.82 28.71 -4.02
C LYS A 333 19.38 29.18 -4.24
N CYS A 334 18.43 28.25 -4.36
CA CYS A 334 17.01 28.61 -4.44
C CYS A 334 16.44 29.09 -3.10
N GLY A 335 17.10 28.77 -1.98
CA GLY A 335 16.63 29.09 -0.63
C GLY A 335 15.39 28.30 -0.22
N GLY A 336 15.16 27.11 -0.78
CA GLY A 336 13.92 26.36 -0.55
C GLY A 336 13.86 24.98 -1.17
N MET A 337 12.72 24.32 -0.96
CA MET A 337 12.38 23.06 -1.63
C MET A 337 12.17 23.29 -3.13
N ALA A 338 12.73 22.41 -3.94
CA ALA A 338 12.55 22.38 -5.39
C ALA A 338 12.51 20.95 -5.90
N SER A 339 12.39 20.79 -7.21
CA SER A 339 12.50 19.51 -7.91
C SER A 339 13.51 19.60 -9.04
N ALA A 340 13.91 18.46 -9.60
CA ALA A 340 14.75 18.42 -10.79
C ALA A 340 14.13 19.12 -12.02
N ARG A 341 12.80 19.36 -12.02
CA ARG A 341 12.10 20.12 -13.07
C ARG A 341 12.10 21.63 -12.86
N THR A 342 12.31 22.09 -11.63
CA THR A 342 12.13 23.50 -11.25
C THR A 342 13.40 24.17 -10.77
N CYS A 343 14.46 23.41 -10.51
CA CYS A 343 15.77 23.93 -10.11
C CYS A 343 16.86 23.60 -11.14
N PRO A 344 17.57 24.61 -11.68
CA PRO A 344 18.65 24.41 -12.65
C PRO A 344 20.02 24.13 -12.00
N HIS A 345 20.17 24.29 -10.68
CA HIS A 345 21.46 24.19 -9.99
C HIS A 345 21.95 22.74 -9.86
N GLY A 346 23.26 22.51 -9.74
CA GLY A 346 23.88 21.19 -9.64
C GLY A 346 23.75 20.51 -8.27
N ASP A 347 24.27 19.30 -8.14
CA ASP A 347 24.22 18.49 -6.91
C ASP A 347 24.94 19.15 -5.73
N GLU A 348 25.95 19.96 -5.98
CA GLU A 348 26.71 20.73 -4.99
C GLU A 348 25.83 21.75 -4.23
N ASP A 349 24.74 22.22 -4.84
CA ASP A 349 23.81 23.18 -4.27
C ASP A 349 22.57 22.52 -3.66
N ARG A 350 22.49 21.18 -3.70
CA ARG A 350 21.31 20.40 -3.34
C ARG A 350 21.59 19.55 -2.10
N LEU A 351 20.68 19.58 -1.13
CA LEU A 351 20.69 18.64 -0.03
C LEU A 351 19.91 17.38 -0.41
N LEU A 352 20.66 16.36 -0.81
CA LEU A 352 20.17 15.00 -1.01
C LEU A 352 20.69 14.14 0.14
N LEU A 353 19.79 13.58 0.94
CA LEU A 353 20.14 12.70 2.05
C LEU A 353 19.38 11.38 1.90
N SER A 354 20.11 10.29 1.68
CA SER A 354 19.51 8.96 1.63
C SER A 354 18.90 8.56 2.98
N GLY A 355 17.85 7.74 2.94
CA GLY A 355 17.25 7.19 4.16
C GLY A 355 18.25 6.39 5.00
N THR A 356 19.20 5.69 4.37
CA THR A 356 20.26 4.95 5.06
C THR A 356 21.18 5.90 5.82
N LYS A 357 21.60 7.00 5.20
CA LYS A 357 22.45 8.01 5.82
C LYS A 357 21.72 8.74 6.96
N LEU A 358 20.44 9.07 6.78
CA LEU A 358 19.59 9.61 7.84
C LEU A 358 19.54 8.67 9.05
N ARG A 359 19.23 7.38 8.84
CA ARG A 359 19.15 6.42 9.95
C ARG A 359 20.48 6.29 10.69
N LYS A 360 21.60 6.25 9.95
CA LYS A 360 22.94 6.25 10.55
C LYS A 360 23.16 7.46 11.44
N MET A 361 22.91 8.66 10.92
CA MET A 361 23.06 9.91 11.68
C MET A 361 22.21 9.89 12.95
N LEU A 362 20.94 9.48 12.86
CA LEU A 362 20.07 9.38 14.03
C LEU A 362 20.53 8.33 15.05
N SER A 363 20.99 7.16 14.61
CA SER A 363 21.48 6.10 15.50
C SER A 363 22.80 6.44 16.21
N GLU A 364 23.62 7.29 15.59
CA GLU A 364 24.91 7.75 16.11
C GLU A 364 24.80 9.07 16.88
N GLY A 365 23.60 9.64 17.02
CA GLY A 365 23.38 10.92 17.69
C GLY A 365 23.90 12.13 16.90
N GLY A 366 24.13 11.96 15.59
CA GLY A 366 24.56 13.03 14.69
C GLY A 366 23.46 14.04 14.36
N ASP A 367 23.88 15.22 13.89
CA ASP A 367 22.98 16.30 13.54
C ASP A 367 22.41 16.17 12.13
N VAL A 368 21.08 16.18 12.02
CA VAL A 368 20.37 16.19 10.74
C VAL A 368 19.99 17.63 10.39
N PRO A 369 20.34 18.14 9.19
CA PRO A 369 20.07 19.52 8.84
C PRO A 369 18.57 19.88 8.91
N PRO A 370 18.21 21.07 9.42
CA PRO A 370 16.82 21.51 9.47
C PRO A 370 16.22 21.73 8.07
N GLU A 371 17.03 21.85 7.02
CA GLU A 371 16.64 21.87 5.61
C GLU A 371 16.17 20.50 5.10
N PHE A 372 16.56 19.41 5.75
CA PHE A 372 16.10 18.06 5.42
C PHE A 372 14.76 17.74 6.09
N SER A 373 14.66 17.99 7.41
CA SER A 373 13.46 17.68 8.20
C SER A 373 13.17 18.77 9.21
N ARG A 374 11.90 18.96 9.56
CA ARG A 374 11.50 19.89 10.62
C ARG A 374 12.12 19.45 11.96
N PRO A 375 12.61 20.39 12.81
CA PRO A 375 13.22 20.05 14.09
C PRO A 375 12.33 19.17 14.97
N GLU A 376 11.03 19.42 15.00
CA GLU A 376 10.12 18.69 15.91
C GLU A 376 9.83 17.28 15.43
N VAL A 377 9.89 17.06 14.12
CA VAL A 377 9.91 15.70 13.56
C VAL A 377 11.21 15.00 13.95
N LEU A 378 12.35 15.69 13.88
CA LEU A 378 13.65 15.11 14.25
C LEU A 378 13.73 14.76 15.73
N GLU A 379 13.13 15.54 16.62
CA GLU A 379 13.06 15.25 18.05
C GLU A 379 12.38 13.91 18.33
N ILE A 380 11.22 13.65 17.70
CA ILE A 380 10.50 12.37 17.81
C ILE A 380 11.37 11.21 17.32
N LEU A 381 12.02 11.38 16.17
CA LEU A 381 12.86 10.34 15.59
C LEU A 381 14.12 10.08 16.43
N ARG A 382 14.77 11.14 16.94
CA ARG A 382 15.93 11.03 17.84
C ARG A 382 15.56 10.29 19.13
N ALA A 383 14.41 10.61 19.73
CA ALA A 383 13.93 9.92 20.93
C ALA A 383 13.76 8.41 20.68
N TYR A 384 13.18 8.03 19.53
CA TYR A 384 13.07 6.63 19.14
C TYR A 384 14.44 5.96 18.97
N TYR A 385 15.35 6.54 18.20
CA TYR A 385 16.68 5.95 17.95
C TYR A 385 17.56 5.88 19.20
N ALA A 386 17.44 6.85 20.12
CA ALA A 386 18.14 6.83 21.40
C ALA A 386 17.64 5.72 22.34
N GLY A 387 16.38 5.30 22.19
CA GLY A 387 15.76 4.23 22.98
C GLY A 387 16.07 2.81 22.49
N LEU A 388 16.76 2.64 21.34
CA LEU A 388 17.13 1.33 20.82
C LEU A 388 18.24 0.69 21.66
N THR A 389 17.95 -0.48 22.24
CA THR A 389 18.91 -1.28 23.04
C THR A 389 19.92 -2.02 22.16
N GLU A 390 19.51 -2.41 20.94
CA GLU A 390 20.38 -2.97 19.90
C GLU A 390 20.60 -1.93 18.81
N LYS A 391 21.83 -1.38 18.75
CA LYS A 391 22.23 -0.48 17.66
C LYS A 391 22.70 -1.32 16.48
N VAL A 392 21.85 -1.42 15.45
CA VAL A 392 22.25 -2.04 14.18
C VAL A 392 23.33 -1.17 13.53
N GLU A 393 24.50 -1.76 13.23
CA GLU A 393 25.55 -1.07 12.50
C GLU A 393 25.09 -0.82 11.05
N ILE A 394 24.83 0.45 10.71
CA ILE A 394 24.37 0.81 9.37
C ILE A 394 25.59 1.07 8.47
N LYS A 395 25.93 0.07 7.64
CA LYS A 395 26.98 0.21 6.62
C LYS A 395 26.48 1.03 5.44
N LEU A 396 27.22 2.08 5.08
CA LEU A 396 26.98 2.87 3.87
C LEU A 396 27.68 2.17 2.69
N ALA A 397 26.92 1.83 1.64
CA ALA A 397 27.48 1.26 0.41
C ALA A 397 26.80 1.84 -0.86
N GLY A 398 27.59 2.06 -1.92
CA GLY A 398 27.11 2.49 -3.23
C GLY A 398 26.41 3.86 -3.25
N HIS A 399 25.34 4.00 -4.04
CA HIS A 399 24.52 5.23 -4.10
C HIS A 399 23.91 5.64 -2.75
N SER A 400 23.87 4.74 -1.76
CA SER A 400 23.38 5.01 -0.41
C SER A 400 24.29 5.93 0.40
N ALA A 401 25.53 6.18 -0.05
CA ALA A 401 26.49 7.07 0.61
C ALA A 401 26.28 8.55 0.30
N ARG A 402 25.53 8.88 -0.77
CA ARG A 402 25.21 10.26 -1.15
C ARG A 402 24.07 10.79 -0.29
#